data_AF-A0A5C7W4M4-F1
#
_entry.id   AF-A0A5C7W4M4-F1
#
_cell.length_a   1.000
_cell.length_b   1.000
_cell.length_c   1.000
_cell.angle_alpha   90.00
_cell.angle_beta   90.00
_cell.angle_gamma   90.00
#
_symmetry.space_group_name_H-M   'P 1'
#
loop_
_entity.id
_entity.type
_entity.pdbx_description
1 polymer ?
#
loop_
_entity_poly.entity_id
_entity_poly.type
_entity_poly.pdbx_seq_one_letter_code
_entity_poly.pdbx_strand_id
1 'polypeptide(L)' 'VLRAKTPLKAMLFGGEPLDSPRHMWWNFVSSSKERIEQAKTDWESGAFGLIPGDDQERIPLPDH' A
#
# COMPACT_ATOMS: atom_id res chain seq x y z
N VAL A 1 22.41 17.74 13.81
CA VAL A 1 22.96 16.55 14.51
C VAL A 1 21.87 15.97 15.39
N LEU A 2 21.56 14.68 15.26
CA LEU A 2 20.64 13.97 16.16
C LEU A 2 21.42 13.41 17.35
N ARG A 3 20.91 13.58 18.56
CA ARG A 3 21.55 13.08 19.79
C ARG A 3 20.51 12.46 20.71
N ALA A 4 20.72 11.20 21.08
CA ALA A 4 19.95 10.53 22.12
C ALA A 4 20.55 10.81 23.51
N LYS A 5 19.72 11.03 24.54
CA LYS A 5 20.14 11.22 25.95
C LYS A 5 20.07 9.93 26.78
N THR A 6 19.42 8.90 26.24
CA THR A 6 19.21 7.56 26.82
C THR A 6 19.24 6.53 25.68
N PRO A 7 19.26 5.22 25.96
CA PRO A 7 19.13 4.19 24.92
C PRO A 7 17.88 4.41 24.06
N LEU A 8 18.03 4.36 22.74
CA LEU A 8 17.00 4.67 21.76
C LEU A 8 17.01 3.63 20.63
N LYS A 9 15.83 3.16 20.20
CA LYS A 9 15.63 2.53 18.89
C LYS A 9 14.92 3.54 17.99
N ALA A 10 15.57 3.96 16.91
CA ALA A 10 15.03 4.95 15.98
C ALA A 10 15.38 4.59 14.54
N MET A 11 14.54 5.07 13.62
CA MET A 11 14.78 5.06 12.18
C MET A 11 14.74 6.50 11.66
N LEU A 12 15.72 6.86 10.85
CA LEU A 12 15.69 8.09 10.05
C LEU A 12 15.51 7.66 8.60
N PHE A 13 14.45 8.13 7.97
CA PHE A 13 14.14 7.84 6.57
C PHE A 13 13.78 9.15 5.87
N GLY A 14 14.28 9.33 4.65
CA GLY A 14 14.05 10.51 3.83
C GLY A 14 14.63 10.30 2.45
N GLY A 15 14.19 11.12 1.50
CA GLY A 15 14.59 11.06 0.10
C GLY A 15 14.06 12.27 -0.65
N GLU A 16 14.34 12.32 -1.94
CA GLU A 16 13.78 13.33 -2.83
C GLU A 16 12.25 13.25 -2.86
N PRO A 17 11.52 14.37 -2.98
CA PRO A 17 10.09 14.35 -3.20
C PRO A 17 9.74 13.51 -4.44
N LEU A 18 8.58 12.85 -4.42
CA LEU A 18 8.08 12.17 -5.61
C LEU A 18 7.73 13.20 -6.69
N ASP A 19 7.91 12.81 -7.96
CA ASP A 19 7.62 13.67 -9.13
C ASP A 19 6.16 14.16 -9.22
N SER A 20 5.25 13.49 -8.52
CA SER A 20 3.83 13.85 -8.48
C SER A 20 3.14 13.28 -7.24
N PRO A 21 1.96 13.82 -6.86
CA PRO A 21 1.14 13.24 -5.81
C PRO A 21 0.84 11.76 -6.06
N ARG A 22 0.68 11.00 -4.98
CA ARG A 22 0.18 9.62 -5.03
C ARG A 22 -1.18 9.57 -4.37
N HIS A 23 -2.10 8.88 -5.01
CA HIS A 23 -3.33 8.42 -4.43
C HIS A 23 -3.05 7.10 -3.71
N MET A 24 -3.53 7.00 -2.48
CA MET A 24 -3.43 5.80 -1.66
C MET A 24 -4.84 5.48 -1.17
N TRP A 25 -5.26 4.24 -1.38
CA TRP A 25 -6.50 3.70 -0.85
C TRP A 25 -6.27 2.22 -0.55
N TRP A 26 -6.54 1.81 0.70
CA TRP A 26 -6.23 0.46 1.16
C TRP A 26 -4.78 0.06 0.79
N ASN A 27 -4.58 -1.12 0.19
CA ASN A 27 -3.28 -1.61 -0.24
C ASN A 27 -2.84 -1.10 -1.64
N PHE A 28 -3.57 -0.15 -2.23
CA PHE A 28 -3.28 0.37 -3.57
C PHE A 28 -2.69 1.77 -3.53
N VAL A 29 -1.57 1.96 -4.24
CA VAL A 29 -0.88 3.25 -4.38
C VAL A 29 -0.61 3.50 -5.86
N SER A 30 -1.01 4.66 -6.36
CA SER A 30 -0.88 5.02 -7.78
C SER A 30 -0.85 6.53 -7.96
N SER A 31 -0.29 7.02 -9.07
CA SER A 31 -0.43 8.43 -9.50
C SER A 31 -1.76 8.72 -10.20
N SER A 32 -2.52 7.69 -10.59
CA SER A 32 -3.86 7.79 -11.21
C SER A 32 -4.92 7.16 -10.31
N LYS A 33 -6.04 7.87 -10.12
CA LYS A 33 -7.21 7.36 -9.38
C LYS A 33 -7.92 6.25 -10.16
N GLU A 34 -7.99 6.38 -11.47
CA GLU A 34 -8.62 5.42 -12.38
C GLU A 34 -7.93 4.06 -12.26
N ARG A 35 -6.60 4.05 -12.13
CA ARG A 35 -5.84 2.82 -11.89
C ARG A 35 -6.16 2.18 -10.53
N ILE A 36 -6.52 2.96 -9.52
CA ILE A 36 -6.97 2.43 -8.22
C ILE A 36 -8.36 1.81 -8.36
N GLU A 37 -9.29 2.45 -9.07
CA GLU A 37 -10.63 1.88 -9.32
C GLU A 37 -10.56 0.58 -10.15
N GLN A 38 -9.65 0.52 -11.12
CA GLN A 38 -9.36 -0.72 -11.83
C GLN A 38 -8.83 -1.80 -10.86
N ALA A 39 -7.86 -1.46 -10.00
CA ALA A 39 -7.31 -2.41 -9.02
C ALA A 39 -8.37 -2.92 -8.03
N LYS A 40 -9.37 -2.11 -7.68
CA LYS A 40 -10.52 -2.58 -6.87
C LYS A 40 -11.32 -3.64 -7.61
N THR A 41 -11.68 -3.39 -8.87
CA THR A 41 -12.39 -4.35 -9.72
C THR A 41 -11.58 -5.64 -9.90
N ASP A 42 -10.28 -5.51 -10.12
CA ASP A 42 -9.36 -6.64 -10.28
C ASP A 42 -9.26 -7.47 -8.99
N TRP A 43 -9.29 -6.82 -7.83
CA TRP A 43 -9.30 -7.51 -6.54
C TRP A 43 -10.61 -8.26 -6.30
N GLU A 44 -11.74 -7.61 -6.58
CA GLU A 44 -13.05 -8.21 -6.41
C GLU A 44 -13.28 -9.39 -7.35
N SER A 45 -12.75 -9.32 -8.56
CA SER A 45 -12.83 -10.38 -9.58
C SER A 45 -11.77 -11.48 -9.44
N GLY A 46 -10.76 -11.30 -8.58
CA GLY A 46 -9.67 -12.27 -8.39
C GLY A 46 -8.60 -12.25 -9.48
N ALA A 47 -8.46 -11.15 -10.22
CA ALA A 47 -7.52 -11.00 -11.33
C ALA A 47 -6.03 -10.94 -10.92
N PHE A 48 -5.73 -10.76 -9.63
CA PHE A 48 -4.36 -10.80 -9.10
C PHE A 48 -3.78 -12.22 -8.95
N GLY A 49 -4.60 -13.25 -9.18
CA GLY A 49 -4.20 -14.65 -9.03
C GLY A 49 -4.29 -15.16 -7.60
N LEU A 50 -4.06 -16.47 -7.42
CA LEU A 50 -4.08 -17.14 -6.13
C LEU A 50 -2.66 -17.46 -5.67
N ILE A 51 -2.45 -17.43 -4.36
CA ILE A 51 -1.20 -17.85 -3.74
C ILE A 51 -1.29 -19.35 -3.46
N PRO A 52 -0.36 -20.19 -3.95
CA PRO A 52 -0.39 -21.62 -3.68
C PRO A 52 -0.37 -21.92 -2.18
N GLY A 53 -1.38 -22.64 -1.69
CA GLY A 53 -1.53 -22.98 -0.27
C GLY A 53 -2.25 -21.92 0.57
N ASP A 54 -2.71 -20.82 -0.04
CA ASP A 54 -3.49 -19.76 0.60
C ASP A 54 -4.61 -19.29 -0.35
N ASP A 55 -5.54 -20.22 -0.63
CA ASP A 55 -6.66 -20.04 -1.57
C ASP A 55 -8.04 -20.09 -0.89
N GLN A 56 -8.07 -20.23 0.44
CA GLN A 56 -9.30 -20.43 1.21
C GLN A 56 -9.89 -19.11 1.72
N GLU A 57 -9.07 -18.09 1.94
CA GLU A 57 -9.49 -16.82 2.52
C GLU A 57 -9.17 -15.65 1.59
N ARG A 58 -10.10 -14.69 1.51
CA ARG A 58 -9.90 -13.43 0.79
C ARG A 58 -10.34 -12.28 1.66
N ILE A 59 -9.46 -11.28 1.84
CA ILE A 59 -9.79 -10.05 2.53
C ILE A 59 -10.67 -9.20 1.61
N PRO A 60 -11.93 -8.88 1.98
CA PRO A 60 -12.78 -8.03 1.15
C PRO A 60 -12.27 -6.59 1.12
N LEU A 61 -12.69 -5.83 0.11
CA LEU A 61 -12.51 -4.39 0.14
C LEU A 61 -13.30 -3.78 1.31
N PRO A 62 -12.82 -2.69 1.93
CA PRO A 62 -13.58 -1.98 2.96
C PRO A 62 -14.81 -1.29 2.36
N ASP A 63 -15.88 -1.18 3.15
CA ASP A 63 -17.17 -0.64 2.69
C ASP A 63 -17.20 0.90 2.51
N HIS A 64 -16.12 1.60 2.88
CA HIS A 64 -16.06 3.08 2.98
C HIS A 64 -14.71 3.66 2.54
#